data_AF-A0A2N2MB50-F1
#
_entry.id   AF-A0A2N2MB50-F1
#
_cell.length_a   1.000
_cell.length_b   1.000
_cell.length_c   1.000
_cell.angle_alpha   90.00
_cell.angle_beta   90.00
_cell.angle_gamma   90.00
#
_symmetry.space_group_name_H-M   'P 1'
#
loop_
_entity.id
_entity.type
_entity.pdbx_description
1 polymer ?
#
loop_
_entity_poly.entity_id
_entity_poly.type
_entity_poly.pdbx_seq_one_letter_code
_entity_poly.pdbx_strand_id
1 'polypeptide(L)'
;MANLQRVNLMLAPQQREALERLAQQKKRSVSELVREYITAGLREENAPQRERLQSLENARLLKEHILKRRKGQPVTDISQVIEQMREERGHELLGH
;
A
#
# COMPACT_ATOMS: atom_id res chain seq x y z
N MET A 1 -19.89 13.48 14.43
CA MET A 1 -20.43 12.21 14.97
C MET A 1 -20.47 11.20 13.83
N ALA A 2 -19.88 10.01 13.98
CA ALA A 2 -19.91 9.00 12.93
C ALA A 2 -21.35 8.51 12.72
N ASN A 3 -21.82 8.49 11.47
CA ASN A 3 -23.18 8.09 11.13
C ASN A 3 -23.25 6.55 11.15
N LEU A 4 -23.74 5.98 12.26
CA LEU A 4 -23.83 4.52 12.43
C LEU A 4 -25.12 3.98 11.80
N GLN A 5 -24.98 3.02 10.89
CA GLN A 5 -26.12 2.30 10.31
C GLN A 5 -26.29 0.94 11.00
N ARG A 6 -27.54 0.59 11.32
CA ARG A 6 -27.86 -0.72 11.92
C ARG A 6 -27.98 -1.76 10.81
N VAL A 7 -27.19 -2.81 10.91
CA VAL A 7 -27.21 -3.95 9.98
C VAL A 7 -27.50 -5.21 10.79
N ASN A 8 -28.41 -6.04 10.29
CA ASN A 8 -28.68 -7.36 10.85
C ASN A 8 -27.83 -8.39 10.09
N LEU A 9 -26.92 -9.05 10.80
CA LEU A 9 -26.02 -10.05 10.23
C LEU A 9 -26.39 -11.43 10.75
N MET A 10 -26.52 -12.40 9.85
CA MET A 10 -26.65 -13.81 10.22
C MET A 10 -25.26 -14.40 10.44
N LEU A 11 -25.05 -15.02 11.59
CA LEU A 11 -23.80 -15.64 11.98
C LEU A 11 -24.03 -17.13 12.24
N ALA A 12 -23.04 -17.95 11.93
CA ALA A 12 -23.05 -19.33 12.38
C ALA A 12 -22.99 -19.38 13.92
N PRO A 13 -23.60 -20.38 14.58
CA PRO A 13 -23.61 -20.49 16.04
C PRO A 13 -22.20 -20.40 16.67
N GLN A 14 -21.23 -21.06 16.04
CA GLN A 14 -19.82 -21.08 16.47
C GLN A 14 -19.17 -19.69 16.42
N GLN A 15 -19.52 -18.87 15.42
CA GLN A 15 -18.99 -17.51 15.27
C GLN A 15 -19.54 -16.59 16.35
N ARG A 16 -20.84 -16.70 16.66
CA ARG A 16 -21.47 -15.95 17.73
C ARG A 16 -20.81 -16.28 19.08
N GLU A 17 -20.64 -17.56 19.37
CA GLU A 17 -20.03 -18.01 20.62
C GLU A 17 -18.59 -17.52 20.76
N ALA A 18 -17.81 -17.59 19.68
CA ALA A 18 -16.45 -17.06 19.65
C ALA A 18 -16.41 -15.54 19.90
N LEU A 19 -17.32 -14.78 19.30
CA LEU A 19 -17.43 -13.33 19.49
C LEU A 19 -17.83 -12.96 20.93
N GLU A 20 -18.76 -13.71 21.53
CA GLU A 20 -19.17 -13.50 22.92
C GLU A 20 -18.02 -13.79 23.89
N ARG A 21 -17.29 -14.90 23.68
CA ARG A 21 -16.09 -15.23 24.47
C ARG A 21 -15.01 -14.14 24.36
N LEU A 22 -14.74 -13.66 23.14
CA LEU A 22 -13.78 -12.57 22.90
C LEU A 22 -14.22 -11.24 23.52
N ALA A 23 -15.51 -10.92 23.45
CA ALA A 23 -16.10 -9.73 24.06
C ALA A 23 -15.89 -9.73 25.58
N GLN A 24 -16.13 -10.88 26.21
CA GLN A 24 -15.95 -11.05 27.64
C GLN A 24 -14.47 -10.94 28.05
N GLN A 25 -13.57 -11.59 27.32
CA GLN A 25 -12.13 -11.50 27.58
C GLN A 25 -11.58 -10.08 27.45
N LYS A 26 -12.03 -9.33 26.43
CA LYS A 26 -11.57 -7.97 26.14
C LYS A 26 -12.36 -6.88 26.88
N LYS A 27 -13.37 -7.24 27.68
CA LYS A 27 -14.29 -6.30 28.36
C LYS A 27 -14.90 -5.27 27.40
N ARG A 28 -15.26 -5.69 26.18
CA ARG A 28 -15.81 -4.83 25.12
C ARG A 28 -17.12 -5.39 24.60
N SER A 29 -17.92 -4.55 23.94
CA SER A 29 -19.18 -5.03 23.36
C SER A 29 -18.93 -5.87 22.11
N VAL A 30 -19.79 -6.87 21.88
CA VAL A 30 -19.75 -7.69 20.65
C VAL A 30 -19.85 -6.80 19.41
N SER A 31 -20.73 -5.80 19.41
CA SER A 31 -20.90 -4.86 18.30
C SER A 31 -19.64 -4.05 18.00
N GLU A 32 -18.85 -3.71 19.02
CA GLU A 32 -17.59 -3.00 18.83
C GLU A 32 -16.49 -3.89 18.25
N LEU A 33 -16.39 -5.13 18.72
CA LEU A 33 -15.48 -6.12 18.15
C LEU A 33 -15.83 -6.43 16.70
N VAL A 34 -17.12 -6.64 16.39
CA VAL A 34 -17.57 -6.90 15.02
C VAL A 34 -17.21 -5.74 14.10
N ARG A 35 -17.40 -4.48 14.54
CA ARG A 35 -16.97 -3.31 13.76
C ARG A 35 -15.46 -3.29 13.52
N GLU A 36 -14.66 -3.61 14.52
CA GLU A 36 -13.21 -3.64 14.40
C GLU A 36 -12.76 -4.70 13.40
N TYR A 37 -13.26 -5.93 13.51
CA TYR A 37 -12.91 -7.01 12.58
C TYR A 37 -13.37 -6.74 11.16
N ILE A 38 -14.57 -6.20 10.97
CA ILE A 38 -15.05 -5.79 9.64
C ILE A 38 -14.13 -4.68 9.08
N THR A 39 -13.76 -3.70 9.90
CA THR A 39 -12.87 -2.62 9.47
C THR A 39 -11.49 -3.16 9.10
N ALA A 40 -10.95 -4.10 9.88
CA ALA A 40 -9.68 -4.75 9.62
C ALA A 40 -9.72 -5.57 8.31
N GLY A 41 -10.74 -6.41 8.13
CA GLY A 41 -10.91 -7.20 6.91
C GLY A 41 -11.07 -6.33 5.66
N LEU A 42 -11.87 -5.27 5.73
CA LEU A 42 -11.99 -4.31 4.62
C LEU A 42 -10.67 -3.59 4.32
N ARG A 43 -9.84 -3.31 5.33
CA ARG A 43 -8.51 -2.71 5.10
C ARG A 43 -7.56 -3.69 4.43
N GLU A 44 -7.58 -4.95 4.86
CA GLU A 44 -6.73 -6.02 4.33
C GLU A 44 -7.10 -6.36 2.88
N GLU A 45 -8.39 -6.47 2.56
CA GLU A 45 -8.87 -6.70 1.20
C GLU A 45 -8.50 -5.54 0.25
N ASN A 46 -8.46 -4.31 0.77
CA ASN A 46 -8.02 -3.14 0.03
C ASN A 46 -6.49 -2.94 0.04
N ALA A 47 -5.71 -3.75 0.77
CA ALA A 47 -4.26 -3.60 0.85
C ALA A 47 -3.55 -3.81 -0.49
N PRO A 48 -3.87 -4.84 -1.31
CA PRO A 48 -3.25 -5.02 -2.63
C PRO A 48 -3.56 -3.87 -3.58
N GLN A 49 -4.78 -3.33 -3.49
CA GLN A 49 -5.20 -2.19 -4.30
C GLN A 49 -4.50 -0.90 -3.87
N ARG A 50 -4.29 -0.71 -2.56
CA ARG A 50 -3.50 0.41 -2.01
C ARG A 50 -2.02 0.31 -2.37
N GLU A 51 -1.41 -0.87 -2.27
CA GLU A 51 -0.02 -1.10 -2.69
C GLU A 51 0.15 -0.83 -4.18
N ARG A 52 -0.82 -1.24 -5.01
CA ARG A 52 -0.80 -0.96 -6.44
C ARG A 52 -0.90 0.53 -6.74
N LEU A 53 -1.80 1.25 -6.07
CA LEU A 53 -1.93 2.71 -6.22
C LEU A 53 -0.67 3.44 -5.74
N GLN A 54 -0.09 3.03 -4.62
CA GLN A 54 1.15 3.59 -4.10
C GLN A 54 2.32 3.35 -5.06
N SER A 55 2.41 2.15 -5.63
CA SER A 55 3.43 1.82 -6.64
C SER A 55 3.29 2.68 -7.90
N LEU A 56 2.06 2.94 -8.35
CA LEU A 56 1.78 3.81 -9.48
C LEU A 56 2.14 5.28 -9.18
N GLU A 57 1.85 5.77 -7.98
CA GLU A 57 2.19 7.12 -7.57
C GLU A 57 3.72 7.30 -7.47
N ASN A 58 4.42 6.30 -6.92
CA ASN A 58 5.89 6.29 -6.90
C ASN A 58 6.48 6.31 -8.32
N ALA A 59 5.91 5.54 -9.25
CA ALA A 59 6.33 5.56 -10.65
C ALA A 59 6.08 6.92 -11.33
N ARG A 60 4.96 7.58 -11.01
CA ARG A 60 4.62 8.93 -11.49
C ARG A 60 5.65 9.96 -11.01
N LEU A 61 5.93 9.96 -9.71
CA LEU A 61 6.92 10.86 -9.10
C LEU A 61 8.33 10.64 -9.66
N LEU A 62 8.71 9.37 -9.86
CA LEU A 62 10.00 9.03 -10.47
C LEU A 62 10.10 9.55 -11.91
N LYS A 63 9.05 9.36 -12.72
CA LYS A 63 8.98 9.89 -14.09
C LYS A 63 9.16 11.41 -14.09
N GLU A 64 8.43 12.12 -13.23
CA GLU A 64 8.53 13.58 -13.12
C GLU A 64 9.94 14.02 -12.73
N HIS A 65 10.58 13.32 -11.79
CA HIS A 65 11.94 13.61 -11.40
C HIS A 65 12.94 13.40 -12.55
N ILE A 66 12.83 12.29 -13.28
CA ILE A 66 13.69 11.98 -14.44
C ILE A 66 13.52 13.06 -15.52
N LEU A 67 12.27 13.42 -15.85
CA LEU A 67 11.98 14.47 -16.83
C LEU A 67 12.52 15.83 -16.37
N LYS A 68 12.34 16.19 -15.10
CA LYS A 68 12.87 17.46 -14.56
C LYS A 68 14.39 17.54 -14.68
N ARG A 69 15.11 16.46 -14.32
CA ARG A 69 16.58 16.38 -14.48
C ARG A 69 17.02 16.51 -15.94
N ARG A 70 16.21 16.02 -16.88
CA ARG A 70 16.48 16.05 -18.32
C ARG A 70 15.81 17.23 -19.05
N LYS A 71 15.41 18.30 -18.34
CA LYS A 71 14.74 19.48 -18.92
C LYS A 71 13.51 19.14 -19.80
N GLY A 72 12.77 18.11 -19.40
CA GLY A 72 11.58 17.61 -20.10
C GLY A 72 11.83 16.59 -21.21
N GLN A 73 13.09 16.22 -21.50
CA GLN A 73 13.40 15.27 -22.56
C GLN A 73 13.36 13.81 -22.05
N PRO A 74 12.57 12.93 -22.69
CA PRO A 74 12.52 11.52 -22.33
C PRO A 74 13.81 10.79 -22.72
N VAL A 75 14.06 9.62 -22.11
CA VAL A 75 15.15 8.74 -22.52
C VAL A 75 14.75 8.06 -23.81
N THR A 76 15.38 8.42 -24.93
CA THR A 76 15.11 7.84 -26.25
C THR A 76 16.21 6.91 -26.74
N ASP A 77 17.44 7.04 -26.24
CA ASP A 77 18.56 6.17 -26.59
C ASP A 77 19.16 5.52 -25.33
N ILE A 78 18.81 4.25 -25.12
CA ILE A 78 19.28 3.45 -23.98
C ILE A 78 20.76 3.10 -24.13
N SER A 79 21.25 2.96 -25.37
CA SER A 79 22.64 2.58 -25.65
C SER A 79 23.60 3.66 -25.17
N GLN A 80 23.26 4.94 -25.43
CA GLN A 80 24.05 6.08 -24.94
C GLN A 80 24.09 6.17 -23.41
N VAL A 81 22.97 5.86 -22.75
CA VAL A 81 22.93 5.86 -21.27
C VAL A 81 23.82 4.76 -20.70
N ILE A 82 23.83 3.58 -21.32
CA ILE A 82 24.68 2.46 -20.87
C ILE A 82 26.16 2.78 -21.03
N GLU A 83 26.55 3.41 -22.14
CA GLU A 83 27.94 3.83 -22.35
C GLU A 83 28.38 4.90 -21.35
N GLN A 84 27.54 5.92 -21.09
CA GLN A 84 27.83 6.92 -20.04
C GLN A 84 28.00 6.28 -18.66
N MET A 85 27.15 5.31 -18.29
CA MET A 85 27.28 4.61 -17.01
C MET A 85 28.56 3.75 -16.93
N ARG A 86 29.04 3.22 -18.06
CA ARG A 86 30.31 2.49 -18.11
C ARG A 86 31.50 3.42 -17.95
N GLU A 87 31.46 4.60 -18.59
CA GLU A 87 32.50 5.62 -18.47
C GLU A 87 32.58 6.19 -17.05
N GLU A 88 31.44 6.55 -16.44
CA GLU A 88 31.37 7.01 -15.04
C GLU A 88 31.96 5.97 -14.07
N ARG A 89 31.60 4.69 -14.26
CA ARG A 89 32.10 3.60 -13.43
C ARG A 89 33.58 3.29 -13.69
N GLY A 90 34.05 3.48 -14.92
CA GLY A 90 35.47 3.41 -15.26
C GLY A 90 36.29 4.49 -14.57
N HIS A 91 35.77 5.71 -14.49
CA HIS A 91 36.39 6.82 -13.77
C HIS A 91 36.43 6.58 -12.25
N GLU A 92 35.35 6.08 -11.65
CA GLU A 92 35.32 5.71 -10.22
C GLU A 92 36.33 4.61 -9.87
N LEU A 93 36.53 3.62 -10.76
CA LEU A 93 37.44 2.49 -10.53
C LEU A 93 38.91 2.85 -10.80
N LEU A 94 39.19 3.79 -11.70
CA LEU A 94 40.55 4.20 -12.07
C LEU A 94 41.08 5.39 -11.26
N GLY A 95 40.26 6.01 -10.40
CA GLY A 95 40.73 6.92 -9.35
C GLY A 95 41.52 8.13 -9.86
N HIS A 96 40.94 8.89 -10.78
CA HIS A 96 41.35 10.28 -11.03
C HIS A 96 40.34 11.25 -10.43
#